data_AF-A0A1Y4JYZ4-F1
#
_entry.id   AF-A0A1Y4JYZ4-F1
#
_cell.length_a   1.000
_cell.length_b   1.000
_cell.length_c   1.000
_cell.angle_alpha   90.00
_cell.angle_beta   90.00
_cell.angle_gamma   90.00
#
_symmetry.space_group_name_H-M   'P 1'
#
loop_
_entity.id
_entity.type
_entity.pdbx_description
1 polymer ?
#
loop_
_entity_poly.entity_id
_entity_poly.type
_entity_poly.pdbx_seq_one_letter_code
_entity_poly.pdbx_strand_id
1 'polypeptide(L)'
;MKKLTWISFLLCLILASCKEYNEVRIMPEFNNSETEVTLYKNIGSSATVVINTTADDITAEYDADWLSVDVNKRRVIYTITAANETGEPRIALVKLYSGEWMQEITVTQRELEESEIKLLKVGDLTEDGLGMIFWVDPENPEVGKAISLQRRVGACELPYKMNGAFSTVNGIENTALFASPSPNDAVVFCTSIGEGWYMPASEELAELFDAYNGIAHDDPAFVANNAEAITDTEKSARAKFEKMLADLGGDPINSAATGAGESYWSSTEVSTVADGKNAIYVRFGKYLSQGGSKEGSTRYARAMKLVGNYKFPEEPATLKVSPSKVDLASEEGASKEVTVTTNKDTYTYIVEGEDITWIKAEQNEDIVTFTALSANTSDKERSVTVTFTTGSEDNQATVEVIVTQEKMPVASAFTIGEYVDMDKGVQLAEGGIVFWAEGNEAKILALKRIEQPLSWVSDESVKSTAVGCTDRNDGAVNTEMMTLCGFADKIPVLNYCHDGWYVPAIEEMNDVFIAYNGGPASAPGLKPDAITDTEKSAREAWDKLFTDRGGDVMNSNLTTIDVYWTSTESADPSKAFFIRLGQWEADKTGSKYQSKPTRYWRLVRKVSK
;
A
#
# COMPACT_ATOMS: atom_id res chain seq x y z
N MET A 1 26.55 -50.95 94.60
CA MET A 1 27.71 -51.43 93.80
C MET A 1 27.35 -52.31 92.60
N LYS A 2 26.14 -52.18 92.00
CA LYS A 2 25.83 -52.81 90.69
C LYS A 2 25.38 -51.81 89.60
N LYS A 3 25.19 -50.52 89.95
CA LYS A 3 24.89 -49.43 89.00
C LYS A 3 26.12 -48.65 88.51
N LEU A 4 27.29 -48.80 89.15
CA LEU A 4 28.51 -48.10 88.75
C LEU A 4 29.37 -48.89 87.74
N THR A 5 29.26 -50.23 87.72
CA THR A 5 29.99 -51.09 86.78
C THR A 5 29.36 -51.12 85.38
N TRP A 6 28.05 -50.85 85.27
CA TRP A 6 27.36 -50.79 83.97
C TRP A 6 27.61 -49.48 83.22
N ILE A 7 27.78 -48.36 83.93
CA ILE A 7 28.09 -47.07 83.32
C ILE A 7 29.53 -47.07 82.77
N SER A 8 30.48 -47.74 83.45
CA SER A 8 31.86 -47.87 82.96
C SER A 8 31.99 -48.80 81.75
N PHE A 9 31.12 -49.81 81.59
CA PHE A 9 31.12 -50.70 80.42
C PHE A 9 30.48 -50.03 79.19
N LEU A 10 29.44 -49.21 79.39
CA LEU A 10 28.82 -48.45 78.31
C LEU A 10 29.74 -47.32 77.81
N LEU A 11 30.51 -46.68 78.70
CA LEU A 11 31.47 -45.63 78.31
C LEU A 11 32.69 -46.20 77.54
N CYS A 12 33.13 -47.43 77.85
CA CYS A 12 34.20 -48.09 77.10
C CYS A 12 33.75 -48.63 75.73
N LEU A 13 32.46 -48.98 75.55
CA LEU A 13 31.90 -49.37 74.24
C LEU A 13 31.68 -48.16 73.32
N ILE A 14 31.39 -46.98 73.86
CA ILE A 14 31.26 -45.74 73.07
C ILE A 14 32.64 -45.18 72.67
N LEU A 15 33.68 -45.38 73.49
CA LEU A 15 35.03 -44.87 73.22
C LEU A 15 35.92 -45.81 72.38
N ALA A 16 35.48 -47.05 72.07
CA ALA A 16 36.19 -47.97 71.18
C ALA A 16 35.75 -47.90 69.70
N SER A 17 34.74 -47.08 69.36
CA SER A 17 34.30 -46.84 67.98
C SER A 17 34.91 -45.57 67.37
N CYS A 18 35.65 -44.77 68.15
CA CYS A 18 36.40 -43.63 67.62
C CYS A 18 37.84 -44.06 67.34
N LYS A 19 38.08 -44.62 66.15
CA LYS A 19 39.43 -44.68 65.60
C LYS A 19 39.42 -44.21 64.14
N GLU A 20 40.09 -43.06 63.97
CA GLU A 20 40.64 -42.45 62.74
C GLU A 20 39.65 -41.86 61.73
N TYR A 21 38.97 -40.78 62.12
CA TYR A 21 38.65 -39.70 61.17
C TYR A 21 39.84 -38.76 61.08
N ASN A 22 40.78 -39.08 60.20
CA ASN A 22 41.84 -38.16 59.80
C ASN A 22 41.86 -37.94 58.28
N GLU A 23 40.67 -37.89 57.69
CA GLU A 23 40.43 -37.21 56.43
C GLU A 23 39.28 -36.24 56.66
N VAL A 24 39.53 -34.94 56.45
CA VAL A 24 38.46 -34.01 56.12
C VAL A 24 37.90 -34.51 54.80
N ARG A 25 36.87 -35.36 54.84
CA ARG A 25 36.11 -35.70 53.64
C ARG A 25 35.35 -34.43 53.28
N ILE A 26 35.91 -33.64 52.36
CA ILE A 26 35.16 -32.59 51.67
C ILE A 26 33.87 -33.27 51.18
N MET A 27 32.70 -32.80 51.62
CA MET A 27 31.43 -33.32 51.11
C MET A 27 31.51 -33.28 49.58
N PRO A 28 31.41 -34.42 48.88
CA PRO A 28 31.21 -34.38 47.44
C PRO A 28 29.91 -33.63 47.19
N GLU A 29 29.97 -32.51 46.47
CA GLU A 29 28.78 -31.77 46.07
C GLU A 29 28.03 -32.61 45.05
N PHE A 30 27.17 -33.55 45.45
CA PHE A 30 26.17 -34.13 44.56
C PHE A 30 24.82 -33.48 44.86
N ASN A 31 24.43 -32.55 44.00
CA ASN A 31 23.17 -31.82 44.12
C ASN A 31 22.45 -31.86 42.78
N ASN A 32 21.33 -32.57 42.75
CA ASN A 32 20.35 -32.46 41.69
C ASN A 32 19.29 -31.43 42.09
N SER A 33 19.10 -30.39 41.26
CA SER A 33 18.18 -29.28 41.57
C SER A 33 16.71 -29.71 41.62
N GLU A 34 16.37 -30.86 41.05
CA GLU A 34 15.00 -31.38 40.98
C GLU A 34 14.96 -32.86 41.37
N THR A 35 14.11 -33.22 42.35
CA THR A 35 13.85 -34.61 42.77
C THR A 35 12.59 -35.21 42.13
N GLU A 36 11.81 -34.38 41.45
CA GLU A 36 10.59 -34.75 40.75
C GLU A 36 10.61 -34.11 39.35
N VAL A 37 10.44 -34.93 38.32
CA VAL A 37 10.48 -34.51 36.92
C VAL A 37 9.17 -34.96 36.26
N THR A 38 8.41 -34.02 35.71
CA THR A 38 7.17 -34.34 34.99
C THR A 38 7.34 -34.11 33.50
N LEU A 39 7.09 -35.14 32.70
CA LEU A 39 7.20 -35.15 31.24
C LEU A 39 5.83 -35.35 30.59
N TYR A 40 5.67 -34.82 29.37
CA TYR A 40 4.44 -34.96 28.61
C TYR A 40 4.31 -36.35 27.98
N LYS A 41 3.10 -36.73 27.55
CA LYS A 41 2.83 -38.07 27.01
C LYS A 41 3.59 -38.41 25.72
N ASN A 42 4.02 -37.43 24.93
CA ASN A 42 4.54 -37.64 23.57
C ASN A 42 6.00 -38.14 23.56
N ILE A 43 6.32 -38.98 22.57
CA ILE A 43 7.71 -39.37 22.26
C ILE A 43 8.54 -38.12 21.99
N GLY A 44 9.74 -38.05 22.55
CA GLY A 44 10.64 -36.91 22.43
C GLY A 44 10.44 -35.82 23.48
N SER A 45 9.37 -35.86 24.30
CA SER A 45 9.25 -34.97 25.45
C SER A 45 10.46 -35.14 26.36
N SER A 46 11.13 -34.03 26.71
CA SER A 46 12.34 -34.10 27.52
C SER A 46 12.46 -32.97 28.53
N ALA A 47 13.19 -33.26 29.61
CA ALA A 47 13.59 -32.29 30.61
C ALA A 47 15.09 -32.41 30.86
N THR A 48 15.78 -31.28 30.88
CA THR A 48 17.20 -31.21 31.23
C THR A 48 17.34 -30.63 32.63
N VAL A 49 17.90 -31.42 33.54
CA VAL A 49 18.16 -30.99 34.92
C VAL A 49 19.65 -30.80 35.11
N VAL A 50 20.05 -29.65 35.66
CA VAL A 50 21.45 -29.34 35.93
C VAL A 50 21.87 -30.03 37.22
N ILE A 51 23.03 -30.68 37.19
CA ILE A 51 23.59 -31.34 38.36
C ILE A 51 25.01 -30.86 38.60
N ASN A 52 25.37 -30.79 39.88
CA ASN A 52 26.75 -30.59 40.30
C ASN A 52 27.26 -31.90 40.89
N THR A 53 28.46 -32.31 40.49
CA THR A 53 29.18 -33.45 41.07
C THR A 53 30.68 -33.17 41.12
N THR A 54 31.36 -33.73 42.12
CA THR A 54 32.83 -33.84 42.14
C THR A 54 33.32 -35.22 41.69
N ALA A 55 32.43 -36.16 41.35
CA ALA A 55 32.77 -37.50 40.89
C ALA A 55 33.17 -37.53 39.41
N ASP A 56 34.00 -38.52 39.06
CA ASP A 56 34.54 -38.64 37.71
C ASP A 56 33.57 -39.26 36.69
N ASP A 57 32.53 -39.94 37.14
CA ASP A 57 31.46 -40.46 36.31
C ASP A 57 30.15 -40.46 37.10
N ILE A 58 29.04 -40.37 36.37
CA ILE A 58 27.69 -40.48 36.91
C ILE A 58 26.97 -41.54 36.09
N THR A 59 26.23 -42.40 36.79
CA THR A 59 25.41 -43.44 36.14
C THR A 59 23.96 -43.30 36.58
N ALA A 60 23.05 -43.69 35.70
CA ALA A 60 21.61 -43.71 35.97
C ALA A 60 21.12 -45.17 35.92
N GLU A 61 20.37 -45.58 36.94
CA GLU A 61 19.69 -46.87 37.00
C GLU A 61 18.19 -46.64 37.07
N TYR A 62 17.43 -47.24 36.16
CA TYR A 62 15.98 -47.15 36.09
C TYR A 62 15.41 -48.36 35.36
N ASP A 63 14.16 -48.70 35.66
CA ASP A 63 13.41 -49.79 35.02
C ASP A 63 12.16 -49.21 34.36
N ALA A 64 12.33 -48.66 33.16
CA ALA A 64 11.26 -48.10 32.33
C ALA A 64 11.65 -48.18 30.85
N ASP A 65 10.88 -48.92 30.06
CA ASP A 65 11.07 -49.10 28.61
C ASP A 65 10.66 -47.86 27.78
N TRP A 66 9.91 -46.95 28.39
CA TRP A 66 9.40 -45.71 27.81
C TRP A 66 10.23 -44.46 28.10
N LEU A 67 11.30 -44.59 28.89
CA LEU A 67 12.16 -43.49 29.31
C LEU A 67 13.61 -43.74 28.85
N SER A 68 14.27 -42.70 28.38
CA SER A 68 15.72 -42.67 28.16
C SER A 68 16.33 -41.61 29.08
N VAL A 69 17.39 -41.97 29.79
CA VAL A 69 18.13 -41.06 30.66
C VAL A 69 19.57 -40.94 30.17
N ASP A 70 19.92 -39.77 29.67
CA ASP A 70 21.30 -39.40 29.29
C ASP A 70 21.93 -38.55 30.40
N VAL A 71 23.08 -38.96 30.92
CA VAL A 71 23.70 -38.30 32.08
C VAL A 71 25.18 -38.03 31.85
N ASN A 72 25.62 -36.85 32.28
CA ASN A 72 27.04 -36.49 32.37
C ASN A 72 27.29 -35.61 33.60
N LYS A 73 28.54 -35.20 33.82
CA LYS A 73 28.96 -34.41 35.00
C LYS A 73 28.23 -33.08 35.24
N ARG A 74 27.45 -32.58 34.27
CA ARG A 74 26.79 -31.26 34.35
C ARG A 74 25.27 -31.33 34.25
N ARG A 75 24.72 -32.39 33.68
CA ARG A 75 23.27 -32.49 33.45
C ARG A 75 22.79 -33.93 33.36
N VAL A 76 21.49 -34.09 33.61
CA VAL A 76 20.70 -35.27 33.25
C VAL A 76 19.61 -34.83 32.28
N ILE A 77 19.43 -35.57 31.19
CA ILE A 77 18.33 -35.40 30.25
C ILE A 77 17.43 -36.61 30.37
N TYR A 78 16.17 -36.38 30.71
CA TYR A 78 15.12 -37.38 30.70
C TYR A 78 14.33 -37.22 29.41
N THR A 79 14.19 -38.27 28.60
CA THR A 79 13.49 -38.22 27.31
C THR A 79 12.51 -39.37 27.21
N ILE A 80 11.27 -39.07 26.84
CA ILE A 80 10.26 -40.08 26.55
C ILE A 80 10.58 -40.79 25.23
N THR A 81 10.70 -42.11 25.26
CA THR A 81 10.96 -42.96 24.08
C THR A 81 9.69 -43.66 23.57
N ALA A 82 8.66 -43.77 24.41
CA ALA A 82 7.36 -44.34 24.05
C ALA A 82 6.22 -43.48 24.60
N ALA A 83 5.15 -43.31 23.81
CA ALA A 83 4.01 -42.52 24.24
C ALA A 83 3.27 -43.19 25.42
N ASN A 84 2.68 -42.39 26.32
CA ASN A 84 1.71 -42.92 27.30
C ASN A 84 0.32 -42.89 26.69
N GLU A 85 -0.13 -44.03 26.19
CA GLU A 85 -1.46 -44.21 25.60
C GLU A 85 -2.53 -44.55 26.65
N THR A 86 -2.13 -44.67 27.92
CA THR A 86 -3.05 -44.98 29.01
C THR A 86 -3.67 -43.70 29.58
N GLY A 87 -4.94 -43.78 29.99
CA GLY A 87 -5.66 -42.66 30.63
C GLY A 87 -5.24 -42.39 32.08
N GLU A 88 -4.05 -42.82 32.50
CA GLU A 88 -3.50 -42.62 33.84
C GLU A 88 -1.99 -42.29 33.73
N PRO A 89 -1.41 -41.51 34.67
CA PRO A 89 0.00 -41.17 34.61
C PRO A 89 0.84 -42.41 34.98
N ARG A 90 2.01 -42.55 34.35
CA ARG A 90 2.97 -43.61 34.69
C ARG A 90 4.26 -43.03 35.24
N ILE A 91 4.86 -43.73 36.19
CA ILE A 91 5.98 -43.24 37.00
C ILE A 91 7.16 -44.19 36.87
N ALA A 92 8.36 -43.62 36.77
CA ALA A 92 9.64 -44.33 36.87
C ALA A 92 10.49 -43.71 37.99
N LEU A 93 11.17 -44.56 38.75
CA LEU A 93 12.19 -44.12 39.73
C LEU A 93 13.56 -44.24 39.07
N VAL A 94 14.24 -43.10 38.92
CA VAL A 94 15.59 -43.03 38.38
C VAL A 94 16.56 -42.79 39.52
N LYS A 95 17.51 -43.72 39.72
CA LYS A 95 18.57 -43.59 40.71
C LYS A 95 19.83 -43.10 40.03
N LEU A 96 20.26 -41.90 40.42
CA LEU A 96 21.50 -41.31 39.96
C LEU A 96 22.62 -41.61 40.96
N TYR A 97 23.70 -42.22 40.48
CA TYR A 97 24.87 -42.59 41.28
C TYR A 97 26.07 -41.73 40.91
N SER A 98 26.67 -41.13 41.92
CA SER A 98 27.87 -40.30 41.84
C SER A 98 28.87 -40.76 42.89
N GLY A 99 29.68 -41.78 42.54
CA GLY A 99 30.55 -42.47 43.50
C GLY A 99 29.74 -43.29 44.52
N GLU A 100 29.95 -43.05 45.82
CA GLU A 100 29.20 -43.71 46.91
C GLU A 100 27.81 -43.07 47.18
N TRP A 101 27.51 -41.94 46.51
CA TRP A 101 26.27 -41.19 46.72
C TRP A 101 25.20 -41.55 45.70
N MET A 102 23.96 -41.66 46.18
CA MET A 102 22.79 -41.96 45.37
C MET A 102 21.68 -40.95 45.66
N GLN A 103 21.02 -40.48 44.61
CA GLN A 103 19.80 -39.68 44.70
C GLN A 103 18.71 -40.30 43.82
N GLU A 104 17.53 -40.48 44.39
CA GLU A 104 16.37 -41.02 43.70
C GLU A 104 15.50 -39.88 43.17
N ILE A 105 15.15 -39.98 41.88
CA ILE A 105 14.37 -39.00 41.15
C ILE A 105 13.09 -39.68 40.67
N THR A 106 11.95 -39.06 40.97
CA THR A 106 10.66 -39.53 40.47
C THR A 106 10.37 -38.88 39.13
N VAL A 107 10.27 -39.69 38.08
CA VAL A 107 9.93 -39.23 36.73
C VAL A 107 8.50 -39.66 36.41
N THR A 108 7.61 -38.69 36.22
CA THR A 108 6.19 -38.93 35.92
C THR A 108 5.91 -38.56 34.47
N GLN A 109 5.41 -39.51 33.67
CA GLN A 109 4.80 -39.24 32.37
C GLN A 109 3.29 -39.11 32.55
N ARG A 110 2.72 -37.96 32.16
CA ARG A 110 1.30 -37.65 32.35
C ARG A 110 0.35 -38.61 31.63
N GLU A 111 -0.90 -38.63 32.09
CA GLU A 111 -2.02 -39.38 31.51
C GLU A 111 -2.52 -38.82 30.18
N LEU A 112 -3.29 -39.64 29.45
CA LEU A 112 -4.11 -39.19 28.35
C LEU A 112 -5.36 -38.47 28.88
N GLU A 113 -5.27 -37.17 29.21
CA GLU A 113 -6.48 -36.35 29.34
C GLU A 113 -7.05 -36.08 27.94
N GLU A 114 -8.26 -36.58 27.64
CA GLU A 114 -8.99 -36.29 26.39
C GLU A 114 -9.27 -34.79 26.20
N SER A 115 -9.26 -34.01 27.28
CA SER A 115 -9.36 -32.54 27.29
C SER A 115 -8.03 -31.79 27.15
N GLU A 116 -6.88 -32.47 27.24
CA GLU A 116 -5.53 -31.92 26.93
C GLU A 116 -5.04 -32.33 25.52
N ILE A 117 -5.90 -32.98 24.72
CA ILE A 117 -5.60 -33.30 23.33
C ILE A 117 -5.70 -32.02 22.48
N LYS A 118 -4.53 -31.51 22.06
CA LYS A 118 -4.31 -30.60 20.91
C LYS A 118 -4.61 -29.10 21.06
N LEU A 119 -4.51 -28.51 22.26
CA LEU A 119 -4.41 -27.05 22.36
C LEU A 119 -3.04 -26.58 21.84
N LEU A 120 -3.01 -26.02 20.64
CA LEU A 120 -1.82 -25.45 20.01
C LEU A 120 -1.36 -24.22 20.79
N LYS A 121 -0.03 -24.03 20.87
CA LYS A 121 0.57 -22.80 21.37
C LYS A 121 1.55 -22.24 20.36
N VAL A 122 1.60 -20.91 20.27
CA VAL A 122 2.63 -20.23 19.49
C VAL A 122 4.01 -20.62 20.04
N GLY A 123 4.90 -21.04 19.15
CA GLY A 123 6.22 -21.57 19.49
C GLY A 123 6.28 -23.08 19.63
N ASP A 124 5.15 -23.80 19.55
CA ASP A 124 5.17 -25.26 19.53
C ASP A 124 5.69 -25.80 18.19
N LEU A 125 6.31 -26.96 18.23
CA LEU A 125 6.74 -27.70 17.05
C LEU A 125 5.54 -28.42 16.42
N THR A 126 5.48 -28.45 15.08
CA THR A 126 4.49 -29.27 14.36
C THR A 126 4.69 -30.76 14.64
N GLU A 127 3.62 -31.57 14.47
CA GLU A 127 3.68 -33.02 14.71
C GLU A 127 4.76 -33.73 13.86
N ASP A 128 5.06 -33.22 12.66
CA ASP A 128 6.11 -33.75 11.78
C ASP A 128 7.53 -33.26 12.15
N GLY A 129 7.66 -32.34 13.09
CA GLY A 129 8.94 -31.78 13.52
C GLY A 129 9.57 -30.77 12.56
N LEU A 130 8.85 -30.34 11.52
CA LEU A 130 9.40 -29.54 10.41
C LEU A 130 9.09 -28.05 10.52
N GLY A 131 8.24 -27.66 11.45
CA GLY A 131 7.69 -26.32 11.56
C GLY A 131 7.40 -25.83 12.96
N MET A 132 7.21 -24.53 13.09
CA MET A 132 6.80 -23.86 14.32
C MET A 132 5.39 -23.27 14.16
N ILE A 133 4.50 -23.52 15.10
CA ILE A 133 3.20 -22.85 15.20
C ILE A 133 3.43 -21.36 15.45
N PHE A 134 2.94 -20.50 14.55
CA PHE A 134 3.09 -19.05 14.69
C PHE A 134 1.76 -18.34 14.98
N TRP A 135 0.63 -18.99 14.68
CA TRP A 135 -0.71 -18.48 14.90
C TRP A 135 -1.63 -19.62 15.34
N VAL A 136 -2.54 -19.29 16.26
CA VAL A 136 -3.56 -20.18 16.81
C VAL A 136 -4.89 -19.43 16.76
N ASP A 137 -5.94 -20.11 16.32
CA ASP A 137 -7.28 -19.54 16.27
C ASP A 137 -7.76 -19.22 17.71
N PRO A 138 -8.09 -17.95 18.01
CA PRO A 138 -8.56 -17.55 19.33
C PRO A 138 -9.86 -18.25 19.76
N GLU A 139 -10.69 -18.67 18.81
CA GLU A 139 -11.98 -19.32 19.05
C GLU A 139 -11.86 -20.85 19.04
N ASN A 140 -10.84 -21.38 18.38
CA ASN A 140 -10.57 -22.81 18.31
C ASN A 140 -9.07 -23.13 18.45
N PRO A 141 -8.56 -23.30 19.68
CA PRO A 141 -7.14 -23.56 19.92
C PRO A 141 -6.57 -24.86 19.33
N GLU A 142 -7.38 -25.71 18.68
CA GLU A 142 -6.92 -26.86 17.90
C GLU A 142 -6.57 -26.50 16.44
N VAL A 143 -6.89 -25.28 16.03
CA VAL A 143 -6.68 -24.75 14.68
C VAL A 143 -5.55 -23.72 14.71
N GLY A 144 -4.64 -23.82 13.76
CA GLY A 144 -3.50 -22.92 13.69
C GLY A 144 -2.77 -22.96 12.36
N LYS A 145 -1.73 -22.12 12.28
CA LYS A 145 -0.81 -22.06 11.14
C LYS A 145 0.61 -22.25 11.63
N ALA A 146 1.40 -22.98 10.85
CA ALA A 146 2.81 -23.22 11.10
C ALA A 146 3.66 -22.64 9.98
N ILE A 147 4.86 -22.17 10.33
CA ILE A 147 5.92 -21.85 9.37
C ILE A 147 6.99 -22.93 9.38
N SER A 148 7.65 -23.14 8.24
CA SER A 148 8.76 -24.07 8.16
C SER A 148 9.95 -23.57 8.97
N LEU A 149 10.62 -24.48 9.68
CA LEU A 149 11.84 -24.14 10.44
C LEU A 149 12.91 -23.60 9.51
N GLN A 150 13.12 -24.29 8.39
CA GLN A 150 14.09 -23.91 7.37
C GLN A 150 13.45 -22.97 6.35
N ARG A 151 14.24 -22.01 5.86
CA ARG A 151 13.91 -21.27 4.63
C ARG A 151 14.81 -21.77 3.51
N ARG A 152 14.44 -21.48 2.26
CA ARG A 152 15.34 -21.80 1.17
C ARG A 152 16.60 -20.94 1.23
N VAL A 153 17.76 -21.60 1.20
CA VAL A 153 19.06 -20.94 1.13
C VAL A 153 19.30 -20.46 -0.30
N GLY A 154 19.50 -19.14 -0.46
CA GLY A 154 19.80 -18.51 -1.74
C GLY A 154 18.58 -18.02 -2.52
N ALA A 155 18.87 -17.35 -3.63
CA ALA A 155 17.92 -16.78 -4.57
C ALA A 155 16.90 -17.83 -5.10
N CYS A 156 15.60 -17.62 -4.84
CA CYS A 156 14.54 -18.42 -5.45
C CYS A 156 13.82 -17.60 -6.52
N GLU A 157 13.56 -18.22 -7.66
CA GLU A 157 12.67 -17.71 -8.70
C GLU A 157 11.28 -18.34 -8.54
N LEU A 158 10.33 -17.84 -9.31
CA LEU A 158 9.01 -18.42 -9.50
C LEU A 158 8.86 -18.82 -10.97
N PRO A 159 8.01 -19.82 -11.29
CA PRO A 159 7.74 -20.17 -12.68
C PRO A 159 7.31 -18.94 -13.47
N TYR A 160 8.06 -18.62 -14.54
CA TYR A 160 7.80 -17.44 -15.37
C TYR A 160 6.40 -17.43 -15.98
N LYS A 161 5.88 -18.63 -16.27
CA LYS A 161 4.54 -18.82 -16.81
C LYS A 161 3.49 -18.35 -15.79
N MET A 162 2.42 -17.75 -16.30
CA MET A 162 1.21 -17.47 -15.55
C MET A 162 0.52 -18.77 -15.10
N ASN A 163 0.16 -18.85 -13.83
CA ASN A 163 -0.49 -20.02 -13.23
C ASN A 163 -1.95 -19.74 -12.85
N GLY A 164 -2.38 -18.48 -12.83
CA GLY A 164 -3.73 -18.09 -12.41
C GLY A 164 -3.91 -18.11 -10.89
N ALA A 165 -2.80 -18.07 -10.15
CA ALA A 165 -2.78 -18.16 -8.70
C ALA A 165 -3.06 -16.79 -8.07
N PHE A 166 -4.32 -16.35 -8.05
CA PHE A 166 -4.68 -14.99 -7.65
C PHE A 166 -5.17 -14.84 -6.22
N SER A 167 -5.39 -15.95 -5.51
CA SER A 167 -5.88 -15.88 -4.13
C SER A 167 -4.88 -15.11 -3.26
N THR A 168 -5.34 -14.16 -2.46
CA THR A 168 -4.46 -13.47 -1.50
C THR A 168 -4.42 -14.19 -0.16
N VAL A 169 -5.43 -15.02 0.15
CA VAL A 169 -5.58 -15.66 1.47
C VAL A 169 -5.37 -17.18 1.46
N ASN A 170 -5.45 -17.86 0.32
CA ASN A 170 -5.40 -19.32 0.20
C ASN A 170 -4.18 -19.79 -0.61
N GLY A 171 -3.05 -19.93 0.08
CA GLY A 171 -1.80 -20.41 -0.51
C GLY A 171 -1.85 -21.87 -0.96
N ILE A 172 -2.74 -22.70 -0.40
CA ILE A 172 -2.90 -24.09 -0.81
C ILE A 172 -3.47 -24.16 -2.23
N GLU A 173 -4.54 -23.41 -2.48
CA GLU A 173 -5.17 -23.33 -3.80
C GLU A 173 -4.19 -22.77 -4.84
N ASN A 174 -3.51 -21.66 -4.52
CA ASN A 174 -2.48 -21.10 -5.37
C ASN A 174 -1.37 -22.11 -5.67
N THR A 175 -0.83 -22.77 -4.63
CA THR A 175 0.26 -23.76 -4.74
C THR A 175 -0.11 -24.89 -5.71
N ALA A 176 -1.35 -25.36 -5.68
CA ALA A 176 -1.84 -26.43 -6.55
C ALA A 176 -1.88 -26.04 -8.04
N LEU A 177 -1.93 -24.75 -8.37
CA LEU A 177 -2.00 -24.26 -9.75
C LEU A 177 -0.64 -24.23 -10.47
N PHE A 178 0.48 -24.32 -9.73
CA PHE A 178 1.81 -24.30 -10.33
C PHE A 178 2.13 -25.63 -11.03
N ALA A 179 1.88 -25.67 -12.34
CA ALA A 179 2.15 -26.84 -13.17
C ALA A 179 3.63 -26.86 -13.64
N SER A 180 4.31 -28.01 -13.44
CA SER A 180 5.68 -28.25 -13.89
C SER A 180 6.73 -27.22 -13.41
N PRO A 181 6.79 -26.91 -12.11
CA PRO A 181 7.78 -25.98 -11.60
C PRO A 181 9.20 -26.55 -11.76
N SER A 182 10.17 -25.68 -11.99
CA SER A 182 11.59 -26.04 -12.04
C SER A 182 12.09 -26.40 -10.64
N PRO A 183 13.10 -27.29 -10.50
CA PRO A 183 13.64 -27.67 -9.19
C PRO A 183 14.08 -26.48 -8.32
N ASN A 184 14.43 -25.36 -8.95
CA ASN A 184 14.85 -24.13 -8.30
C ASN A 184 13.72 -23.14 -8.01
N ASP A 185 12.45 -23.50 -8.16
CA ASP A 185 11.35 -22.59 -7.87
C ASP A 185 10.96 -22.63 -6.39
N ALA A 186 10.49 -21.49 -5.87
CA ALA A 186 10.04 -21.35 -4.49
C ALA A 186 8.96 -22.40 -4.12
N VAL A 187 8.03 -22.66 -5.04
CA VAL A 187 6.95 -23.64 -4.85
C VAL A 187 7.46 -25.08 -4.69
N VAL A 188 8.55 -25.45 -5.38
CA VAL A 188 9.17 -26.77 -5.23
C VAL A 188 9.80 -26.91 -3.85
N PHE A 189 10.49 -25.87 -3.38
CA PHE A 189 11.01 -25.87 -2.02
C PHE A 189 9.90 -26.10 -1.00
N CYS A 190 8.82 -25.33 -1.07
CA CYS A 190 7.74 -25.41 -0.10
C CYS A 190 7.05 -26.77 -0.07
N THR A 191 6.79 -27.35 -1.23
CA THR A 191 6.14 -28.68 -1.34
C THR A 191 7.10 -29.84 -1.04
N SER A 192 8.42 -29.62 -1.12
CA SER A 192 9.43 -30.65 -0.82
C SER A 192 9.70 -30.86 0.68
N ILE A 193 9.25 -29.94 1.54
CA ILE A 193 9.48 -30.03 3.00
C ILE A 193 8.78 -31.25 3.58
N GLY A 194 7.54 -31.51 3.18
CA GLY A 194 6.77 -32.66 3.62
C GLY A 194 5.30 -32.56 3.22
N GLU A 195 4.52 -33.57 3.58
CA GLU A 195 3.09 -33.58 3.31
C GLU A 195 2.36 -32.41 4.00
N GLY A 196 1.48 -31.74 3.25
CA GLY A 196 0.68 -30.60 3.75
C GLY A 196 1.42 -29.26 3.81
N TRP A 197 2.70 -29.20 3.41
CA TRP A 197 3.45 -27.96 3.29
C TRP A 197 3.20 -27.29 1.93
N TYR A 198 2.94 -25.99 1.94
CA TYR A 198 2.59 -25.22 0.75
C TYR A 198 3.27 -23.85 0.73
N MET A 199 3.22 -23.19 -0.43
CA MET A 199 3.72 -21.83 -0.59
C MET A 199 2.64 -20.83 -0.19
N PRO A 200 2.87 -20.01 0.85
CA PRO A 200 1.84 -19.14 1.41
C PRO A 200 1.40 -18.05 0.44
N ALA A 201 0.13 -17.68 0.47
CA ALA A 201 -0.40 -16.51 -0.22
C ALA A 201 0.07 -15.21 0.44
N SER A 202 -0.19 -14.07 -0.20
CA SER A 202 0.32 -12.78 0.25
C SER A 202 -0.18 -12.37 1.64
N GLU A 203 -1.45 -12.57 1.95
CA GLU A 203 -2.02 -12.26 3.26
C GLU A 203 -1.57 -13.25 4.33
N GLU A 204 -1.33 -14.51 3.99
CA GLU A 204 -0.75 -15.46 4.94
C GLU A 204 0.68 -15.02 5.35
N LEU A 205 1.48 -14.50 4.42
CA LEU A 205 2.77 -13.89 4.76
C LEU A 205 2.63 -12.58 5.54
N ALA A 206 1.55 -11.81 5.32
CA ALA A 206 1.25 -10.61 6.09
C ALA A 206 0.90 -10.96 7.55
N GLU A 207 0.07 -11.98 7.77
CA GLU A 207 -0.22 -12.50 9.11
C GLU A 207 1.05 -13.00 9.83
N LEU A 208 1.95 -13.65 9.10
CA LEU A 208 3.26 -14.03 9.65
C LEU A 208 4.08 -12.80 10.02
N PHE A 209 4.03 -11.74 9.21
CA PHE A 209 4.67 -10.48 9.54
C PHE A 209 4.06 -9.89 10.82
N ASP A 210 2.75 -9.91 10.99
CA ASP A 210 2.06 -9.37 12.16
C ASP A 210 2.46 -10.14 13.43
N ALA A 211 2.49 -11.48 13.35
CA ALA A 211 2.95 -12.33 14.46
C ALA A 211 4.44 -12.10 14.80
N TYR A 212 5.28 -11.91 13.78
CA TYR A 212 6.70 -11.59 13.94
C TYR A 212 6.92 -10.20 14.52
N ASN A 213 6.16 -9.21 14.06
CA ASN A 213 6.32 -7.80 14.38
C ASN A 213 5.67 -7.43 15.72
N GLY A 214 4.62 -8.16 16.12
CA GLY A 214 3.84 -7.91 17.34
C GLY A 214 2.87 -6.72 17.24
N ILE A 215 2.92 -5.97 16.15
CA ILE A 215 1.94 -4.94 15.76
C ILE A 215 1.55 -5.26 14.31
N ALA A 216 0.24 -5.31 14.06
CA ALA A 216 -0.30 -5.65 12.75
C ALA A 216 0.07 -4.57 11.71
N HIS A 217 0.27 -5.00 10.47
CA HIS A 217 0.71 -4.14 9.38
C HIS A 217 -0.36 -3.13 8.92
N ASP A 218 -1.63 -3.39 9.26
CA ASP A 218 -2.79 -2.52 9.03
C ASP A 218 -3.18 -1.70 10.26
N ASP A 219 -2.50 -1.89 11.40
CA ASP A 219 -2.74 -1.12 12.61
C ASP A 219 -2.40 0.37 12.36
N PRO A 220 -3.28 1.33 12.69
CA PRO A 220 -3.01 2.75 12.54
C PRO A 220 -1.74 3.25 13.25
N ALA A 221 -1.26 2.54 14.26
CA ALA A 221 -0.03 2.84 14.99
C ALA A 221 1.25 2.35 14.26
N PHE A 222 1.11 1.51 13.23
CA PHE A 222 2.25 0.98 12.46
C PHE A 222 2.76 1.99 11.41
N VAL A 223 4.08 2.22 11.37
CA VAL A 223 4.71 3.16 10.43
C VAL A 223 5.73 2.44 9.55
N ALA A 224 5.27 1.95 8.40
CA ALA A 224 6.02 1.04 7.52
C ALA A 224 7.39 1.54 7.00
N ASN A 225 7.61 2.86 6.92
CA ASN A 225 8.67 3.43 6.07
C ASN A 225 9.92 3.95 6.80
N ASN A 226 9.92 4.06 8.12
CA ASN A 226 11.05 4.66 8.84
C ASN A 226 11.94 3.61 9.52
N ALA A 227 13.14 3.36 8.97
CA ALA A 227 14.12 2.43 9.55
C ALA A 227 14.59 2.86 10.96
N GLU A 228 14.41 4.13 11.31
CA GLU A 228 14.77 4.70 12.60
C GLU A 228 13.64 4.62 13.63
N ALA A 229 12.45 4.08 13.27
CA ALA A 229 11.25 4.12 14.10
C ALA A 229 10.63 2.75 14.44
N ILE A 230 11.40 1.64 14.38
CA ILE A 230 10.93 0.38 14.97
C ILE A 230 10.82 0.59 16.49
N THR A 231 9.62 0.44 17.02
CA THR A 231 9.31 0.61 18.43
C THR A 231 9.99 -0.48 19.27
N ASP A 232 10.20 -0.23 20.57
CA ASP A 232 10.78 -1.24 21.46
C ASP A 232 9.83 -2.44 21.65
N THR A 233 8.53 -2.23 21.48
CA THR A 233 7.52 -3.30 21.40
C THR A 233 7.81 -4.22 20.21
N GLU A 234 7.97 -3.67 19.01
CA GLU A 234 8.26 -4.46 17.81
C GLU A 234 9.61 -5.17 17.92
N LYS A 235 10.66 -4.50 18.42
CA LYS A 235 11.96 -5.15 18.66
C LYS A 235 11.85 -6.33 19.60
N SER A 236 11.09 -6.19 20.68
CA SER A 236 10.90 -7.23 21.69
C SER A 236 10.10 -8.42 21.13
N ALA A 237 9.04 -8.14 20.36
CA ALA A 237 8.24 -9.17 19.70
C ALA A 237 9.08 -9.96 18.68
N ARG A 238 9.79 -9.26 17.79
CA ARG A 238 10.69 -9.88 16.79
C ARG A 238 11.76 -10.73 17.47
N ALA A 239 12.42 -10.21 18.52
CA ALA A 239 13.42 -10.96 19.26
C ALA A 239 12.84 -12.23 19.92
N LYS A 240 11.62 -12.15 20.47
CA LYS A 240 10.93 -13.30 21.05
C LYS A 240 10.59 -14.34 19.98
N PHE A 241 10.08 -13.91 18.81
CA PHE A 241 9.77 -14.78 17.69
C PHE A 241 11.01 -15.51 17.18
N GLU A 242 12.09 -14.77 16.91
CA GLU A 242 13.36 -15.33 16.46
C GLU A 242 13.93 -16.30 17.50
N LYS A 243 13.77 -16.02 18.79
CA LYS A 243 14.21 -16.94 19.85
C LYS A 243 13.42 -18.25 19.81
N MET A 244 12.09 -18.20 19.72
CA MET A 244 11.26 -19.41 19.63
C MET A 244 11.67 -20.26 18.43
N LEU A 245 11.88 -19.61 17.28
CA LEU A 245 12.30 -20.29 16.06
C LEU A 245 13.70 -20.90 16.17
N ALA A 246 14.65 -20.17 16.76
CA ALA A 246 16.02 -20.63 16.97
C ALA A 246 16.12 -21.77 17.99
N ASP A 247 15.32 -21.75 19.06
CA ASP A 247 15.26 -22.82 20.07
C ASP A 247 14.81 -24.16 19.42
N LEU A 248 14.03 -24.10 18.34
CA LEU A 248 13.61 -25.25 17.54
C LEU A 248 14.57 -25.59 16.38
N GLY A 249 15.70 -24.87 16.26
CA GLY A 249 16.68 -25.07 15.18
C GLY A 249 16.28 -24.48 13.82
N GLY A 250 15.35 -23.52 13.80
CA GLY A 250 14.92 -22.83 12.59
C GLY A 250 15.85 -21.68 12.16
N ASP A 251 15.80 -21.37 10.86
CA ASP A 251 16.44 -20.20 10.28
C ASP A 251 15.70 -18.92 10.66
N PRO A 252 16.39 -17.79 10.82
CA PRO A 252 15.76 -16.52 11.15
C PRO A 252 14.80 -16.01 10.07
N ILE A 253 13.78 -15.26 10.48
CA ILE A 253 12.83 -14.59 9.57
C ILE A 253 13.52 -13.43 8.85
N ASN A 254 14.29 -12.62 9.57
CA ASN A 254 15.04 -11.52 8.97
C ASN A 254 16.45 -11.40 9.58
N SER A 255 17.47 -11.71 8.77
CA SER A 255 18.89 -11.57 9.13
C SER A 255 19.52 -10.24 8.75
N ALA A 256 18.80 -9.34 8.08
CA ALA A 256 19.38 -8.09 7.59
C ALA A 256 19.75 -7.17 8.75
N ALA A 257 21.05 -6.99 8.99
CA ALA A 257 21.58 -6.09 10.02
C ALA A 257 21.32 -4.60 9.71
N THR A 258 21.20 -4.24 8.43
CA THR A 258 20.86 -2.89 7.94
C THR A 258 20.03 -2.97 6.65
N GLY A 259 19.31 -1.90 6.31
CA GLY A 259 18.55 -1.81 5.06
C GLY A 259 17.04 -2.07 5.21
N ALA A 260 16.39 -2.44 4.12
CA ALA A 260 14.93 -2.57 4.08
C ALA A 260 14.38 -3.88 4.70
N GLY A 261 15.24 -4.86 4.96
CA GLY A 261 14.84 -6.20 5.39
C GLY A 261 14.78 -7.22 4.25
N GLU A 262 14.54 -8.47 4.61
CA GLU A 262 14.49 -9.60 3.67
C GLU A 262 13.08 -9.78 3.09
N SER A 263 12.98 -10.24 1.84
CA SER A 263 11.71 -10.36 1.13
C SER A 263 11.47 -11.81 0.70
N TYR A 264 10.22 -12.26 0.82
CA TYR A 264 9.78 -13.62 0.58
C TYR A 264 8.75 -13.65 -0.55
N TRP A 265 8.88 -14.61 -1.47
CA TRP A 265 7.84 -14.84 -2.47
C TRP A 265 6.57 -15.39 -1.81
N SER A 266 5.42 -14.84 -2.19
CA SER A 266 4.13 -15.47 -1.98
C SER A 266 3.71 -16.26 -3.22
N SER A 267 2.72 -17.14 -3.07
CA SER A 267 2.12 -17.87 -4.18
C SER A 267 1.17 -17.02 -5.03
N THR A 268 0.85 -15.80 -4.59
CA THR A 268 -0.11 -14.88 -5.23
C THR A 268 0.51 -14.16 -6.45
N GLU A 269 -0.10 -14.31 -7.62
CA GLU A 269 0.20 -13.60 -8.87
C GLU A 269 -0.53 -12.27 -8.96
N VAL A 270 0.05 -11.29 -9.66
CA VAL A 270 -0.59 -9.99 -9.85
C VAL A 270 -1.66 -10.09 -10.95
N SER A 271 -2.93 -10.04 -10.56
CA SER A 271 -4.09 -10.25 -11.47
C SER A 271 -4.22 -9.21 -12.58
N THR A 272 -3.69 -8.00 -12.40
CA THR A 272 -3.79 -6.90 -13.37
C THR A 272 -2.73 -6.92 -14.47
N VAL A 273 -1.80 -7.88 -14.44
CA VAL A 273 -0.69 -7.96 -15.40
C VAL A 273 -0.97 -9.06 -16.42
N ALA A 274 -1.29 -8.67 -17.66
CA ALA A 274 -1.74 -9.55 -18.73
C ALA A 274 -0.75 -10.67 -19.14
N ASP A 275 0.53 -10.56 -18.76
CA ASP A 275 1.56 -11.54 -19.09
C ASP A 275 1.96 -12.47 -17.93
N GLY A 276 1.36 -12.27 -16.74
CA GLY A 276 1.59 -13.11 -15.55
C GLY A 276 3.04 -13.15 -15.06
N LYS A 277 3.86 -12.15 -15.43
CA LYS A 277 5.29 -12.12 -15.09
C LYS A 277 5.61 -11.64 -13.69
N ASN A 278 4.60 -11.18 -12.95
CA ASN A 278 4.78 -10.65 -11.61
C ASN A 278 4.05 -11.51 -10.57
N ALA A 279 4.67 -11.66 -9.41
CA ALA A 279 4.06 -12.23 -8.21
C ALA A 279 4.23 -11.28 -7.03
N ILE A 280 3.37 -11.39 -6.03
CA ILE A 280 3.47 -10.61 -4.81
C ILE A 280 4.59 -11.18 -3.95
N TYR A 281 5.45 -10.31 -3.44
CA TYR A 281 6.39 -10.63 -2.38
C TYR A 281 6.09 -9.79 -1.13
N VAL A 282 6.39 -10.35 0.04
CA VAL A 282 6.25 -9.67 1.33
C VAL A 282 7.61 -9.44 1.95
N ARG A 283 7.87 -8.24 2.47
CA ARG A 283 9.14 -7.86 3.10
C ARG A 283 9.04 -7.85 4.62
N PHE A 284 9.97 -8.54 5.26
CA PHE A 284 10.16 -8.61 6.71
C PHE A 284 11.28 -7.66 7.12
N GLY A 285 10.90 -6.52 7.69
CA GLY A 285 11.78 -5.39 8.00
C GLY A 285 10.97 -4.10 7.92
N LYS A 286 11.19 -3.32 6.86
CA LYS A 286 10.23 -2.32 6.38
C LYS A 286 9.14 -3.04 5.61
N TYR A 287 7.99 -3.21 6.26
CA TYR A 287 6.87 -3.94 5.66
C TYR A 287 6.56 -3.40 4.27
N LEU A 288 6.36 -4.33 3.33
CA LEU A 288 5.96 -4.04 1.97
C LEU A 288 5.36 -5.33 1.39
N SER A 289 4.14 -5.23 0.87
CA SER A 289 3.52 -6.23 0.01
C SER A 289 3.38 -5.63 -1.39
N GLN A 290 4.10 -6.17 -2.38
CA GLN A 290 4.13 -5.59 -3.72
C GLN A 290 4.42 -6.64 -4.81
N GLY A 291 3.93 -6.38 -6.02
CA GLY A 291 4.32 -7.12 -7.22
C GLY A 291 5.80 -6.96 -7.57
N GLY A 292 6.49 -8.08 -7.77
CA GLY A 292 7.86 -8.16 -8.27
C GLY A 292 7.95 -9.08 -9.48
N SER A 293 8.88 -8.80 -10.39
CA SER A 293 9.17 -9.64 -11.55
C SER A 293 9.63 -11.03 -11.11
N LYS A 294 8.99 -12.08 -11.63
CA LYS A 294 9.44 -13.47 -11.47
C LYS A 294 10.75 -13.74 -12.22
N GLU A 295 11.05 -12.91 -13.23
CA GLU A 295 12.27 -12.97 -14.02
C GLU A 295 13.34 -12.01 -13.47
N GLY A 296 14.57 -12.52 -13.30
CA GLY A 296 15.74 -11.71 -12.94
C GLY A 296 15.69 -11.11 -11.54
N SER A 297 14.71 -11.50 -10.72
CA SER A 297 14.59 -11.07 -9.33
C SER A 297 14.44 -12.29 -8.42
N THR A 298 15.10 -12.21 -7.27
CA THR A 298 15.22 -13.35 -6.37
C THR A 298 14.77 -12.95 -4.98
N ARG A 299 14.04 -13.84 -4.33
CA ARG A 299 13.52 -13.67 -2.97
C ARG A 299 13.70 -14.97 -2.21
N TYR A 300 13.56 -14.92 -0.89
CA TYR A 300 13.50 -16.12 -0.08
C TYR A 300 12.17 -16.86 -0.29
N ALA A 301 12.14 -18.13 0.07
CA ALA A 301 10.91 -18.92 0.16
C ALA A 301 10.86 -19.54 1.55
N ARG A 302 9.67 -19.51 2.17
CA ARG A 302 9.37 -20.18 3.43
C ARG A 302 7.98 -20.77 3.31
N ALA A 303 7.81 -22.03 3.73
CA ALA A 303 6.55 -22.72 3.58
C ALA A 303 5.66 -22.53 4.79
N MET A 304 4.36 -22.73 4.55
CA MET A 304 3.37 -22.81 5.61
C MET A 304 2.68 -24.17 5.61
N LYS A 305 2.07 -24.49 6.75
CA LYS A 305 1.22 -25.65 6.93
C LYS A 305 0.04 -25.28 7.83
N LEU A 306 -1.16 -25.72 7.44
CA LEU A 306 -2.34 -25.60 8.27
C LEU A 306 -2.37 -26.73 9.30
N VAL A 307 -2.84 -26.41 10.50
CA VAL A 307 -3.06 -27.37 11.58
C VAL A 307 -4.53 -27.31 11.97
N GLY A 308 -5.14 -28.48 12.13
CA GLY A 308 -6.59 -28.59 12.37
C GLY A 308 -7.42 -28.26 11.13
N ASN A 309 -8.73 -28.05 11.35
CA ASN A 309 -9.69 -27.75 10.29
C ASN A 309 -9.78 -26.23 10.03
N TYR A 310 -8.65 -25.63 9.64
CA TYR A 310 -8.59 -24.20 9.33
C TYR A 310 -9.50 -23.85 8.16
N LYS A 311 -10.26 -22.77 8.31
CA LYS A 311 -11.09 -22.19 7.25
C LYS A 311 -10.43 -20.90 6.79
N PHE A 312 -10.12 -20.83 5.50
CA PHE A 312 -9.65 -19.59 4.90
C PHE A 312 -10.72 -18.50 5.00
N PRO A 313 -10.32 -17.24 5.25
CA PRO A 313 -11.22 -16.11 5.11
C PRO A 313 -11.68 -15.96 3.65
N GLU A 314 -12.72 -15.17 3.43
CA GLU A 314 -13.13 -14.80 2.08
C GLU A 314 -12.09 -13.86 1.45
N GLU A 315 -11.87 -13.99 0.14
CA GLU A 315 -11.05 -13.04 -0.62
C GLU A 315 -11.59 -11.60 -0.46
N PRO A 316 -10.74 -10.62 -0.13
CA PRO A 316 -11.14 -9.22 -0.08
C PRO A 316 -11.78 -8.78 -1.40
N ALA A 317 -12.88 -8.03 -1.33
CA ALA A 317 -13.51 -7.55 -2.55
C ALA A 317 -12.65 -6.46 -3.20
N THR A 318 -12.58 -6.48 -4.52
CA THR A 318 -11.92 -5.47 -5.35
C THR A 318 -12.98 -4.81 -6.21
N LEU A 319 -12.88 -3.49 -6.36
CA LEU A 319 -13.78 -2.71 -7.18
C LEU A 319 -13.03 -1.59 -7.88
N LYS A 320 -13.24 -1.47 -9.18
CA LYS A 320 -12.77 -0.37 -10.00
C LYS A 320 -13.89 0.08 -10.93
N VAL A 321 -14.12 1.38 -11.00
CA VAL A 321 -15.10 1.97 -11.93
C VAL A 321 -14.38 3.02 -12.78
N SER A 322 -14.60 3.00 -14.10
CA SER A 322 -13.95 3.92 -15.03
C SER A 322 -14.89 4.37 -16.15
N PRO A 323 -14.95 5.68 -16.47
CA PRO A 323 -14.28 6.79 -15.79
C PRO A 323 -14.86 7.09 -14.39
N SER A 324 -14.09 7.76 -13.52
CA SER A 324 -14.53 8.19 -12.18
C SER A 324 -15.36 9.48 -12.19
N LYS A 325 -15.44 10.14 -13.34
CA LYS A 325 -16.31 11.29 -13.60
C LYS A 325 -16.96 11.14 -14.97
N VAL A 326 -18.25 11.44 -15.07
CA VAL A 326 -19.04 11.38 -16.30
C VAL A 326 -19.74 12.71 -16.52
N ASP A 327 -19.45 13.39 -17.63
CA ASP A 327 -20.12 14.65 -18.00
C ASP A 327 -21.13 14.43 -19.14
N LEU A 328 -22.42 14.65 -18.89
CA LEU A 328 -23.51 14.56 -19.86
C LEU A 328 -23.83 15.93 -20.47
N ALA A 329 -24.21 15.95 -21.75
CA ALA A 329 -24.71 17.15 -22.41
C ALA A 329 -26.04 17.61 -21.79
N SER A 330 -26.37 18.89 -21.99
CA SER A 330 -27.56 19.52 -21.39
C SER A 330 -28.91 18.99 -21.91
N GLU A 331 -28.92 18.24 -23.01
CA GLU A 331 -30.12 17.75 -23.69
C GLU A 331 -30.72 16.51 -23.00
N GLU A 332 -32.03 16.33 -23.15
CA GLU A 332 -32.70 15.08 -22.78
C GLU A 332 -32.20 13.92 -23.66
N GLY A 333 -31.94 12.76 -23.05
CA GLY A 333 -31.43 11.58 -23.72
C GLY A 333 -29.91 11.50 -23.84
N ALA A 334 -29.17 12.51 -23.39
CA ALA A 334 -27.71 12.44 -23.34
C ALA A 334 -27.25 11.27 -22.46
N SER A 335 -26.37 10.42 -22.99
CA SER A 335 -25.94 9.20 -22.30
C SER A 335 -24.43 8.97 -22.36
N LYS A 336 -23.89 8.38 -21.29
CA LYS A 336 -22.49 7.92 -21.19
C LYS A 336 -22.40 6.67 -20.30
N GLU A 337 -21.31 5.94 -20.44
CA GLU A 337 -21.11 4.65 -19.78
C GLU A 337 -19.91 4.69 -18.84
N VAL A 338 -19.98 3.83 -17.82
CA VAL A 338 -18.82 3.42 -17.02
C VAL A 338 -18.67 1.91 -17.07
N THR A 339 -17.43 1.45 -16.99
CA THR A 339 -17.08 0.03 -16.84
C THR A 339 -16.72 -0.26 -15.40
N VAL A 340 -17.32 -1.30 -14.83
CA VAL A 340 -17.12 -1.81 -13.48
C VAL A 340 -16.33 -3.10 -13.55
N THR A 341 -15.21 -3.16 -12.81
CA THR A 341 -14.38 -4.37 -12.69
C THR A 341 -14.31 -4.78 -11.23
N THR A 342 -14.66 -6.04 -10.95
CA THR A 342 -14.63 -6.62 -9.60
C THR A 342 -14.24 -8.09 -9.64
N ASN A 343 -13.69 -8.61 -8.54
CA ASN A 343 -13.42 -10.04 -8.33
C ASN A 343 -14.63 -10.79 -7.73
N LYS A 344 -15.78 -10.15 -7.59
CA LYS A 344 -17.03 -10.75 -7.10
C LYS A 344 -18.02 -10.95 -8.23
N ASP A 345 -18.94 -11.90 -8.05
CA ASP A 345 -19.96 -12.23 -9.06
C ASP A 345 -20.97 -11.09 -9.30
N THR A 346 -21.17 -10.23 -8.30
CA THR A 346 -22.18 -9.16 -8.35
C THR A 346 -21.68 -7.89 -7.67
N TYR A 347 -22.16 -6.75 -8.15
CA TYR A 347 -22.05 -5.44 -7.50
C TYR A 347 -23.39 -4.73 -7.52
N THR A 348 -23.54 -3.73 -6.65
CA THR A 348 -24.69 -2.83 -6.60
C THR A 348 -24.25 -1.38 -6.74
N TYR A 349 -25.19 -0.48 -7.01
CA TYR A 349 -24.94 0.96 -7.00
C TYR A 349 -26.11 1.72 -6.38
N ILE A 350 -25.80 2.89 -5.82
CA ILE A 350 -26.78 3.84 -5.26
C ILE A 350 -26.51 5.21 -5.88
N VAL A 351 -27.56 5.89 -6.35
CA VAL A 351 -27.49 7.25 -6.88
C VAL A 351 -27.99 8.22 -5.80
N GLU A 352 -27.14 9.16 -5.40
CA GLU A 352 -27.41 10.13 -4.34
C GLU A 352 -27.22 11.57 -4.84
N GLY A 353 -28.09 12.49 -4.40
CA GLY A 353 -28.05 13.90 -4.79
C GLY A 353 -29.34 14.63 -4.42
N GLU A 354 -29.35 15.97 -4.56
CA GLU A 354 -30.51 16.81 -4.21
C GLU A 354 -31.73 16.53 -5.10
N ASP A 355 -31.52 16.22 -6.38
CA ASP A 355 -32.53 15.78 -7.33
C ASP A 355 -31.94 14.70 -8.23
N ILE A 356 -32.46 13.48 -8.12
CA ILE A 356 -32.04 12.31 -8.92
C ILE A 356 -33.04 11.98 -10.03
N THR A 357 -34.17 12.69 -10.11
CA THR A 357 -35.25 12.37 -11.06
C THR A 357 -34.86 12.62 -12.52
N TRP A 358 -33.82 13.42 -12.73
CA TRP A 358 -33.30 13.75 -14.06
C TRP A 358 -32.36 12.70 -14.65
N ILE A 359 -31.93 11.70 -13.89
CA ILE A 359 -30.96 10.71 -14.34
C ILE A 359 -31.48 9.29 -14.14
N LYS A 360 -31.16 8.44 -15.11
CA LYS A 360 -31.35 6.99 -15.03
C LYS A 360 -29.98 6.33 -15.13
N ALA A 361 -29.73 5.37 -14.25
CA ALA A 361 -28.59 4.47 -14.33
C ALA A 361 -29.10 3.06 -14.63
N GLU A 362 -28.56 2.40 -15.65
CA GLU A 362 -28.93 1.04 -16.05
C GLU A 362 -27.69 0.16 -16.05
N GLN A 363 -27.71 -0.90 -15.24
CA GLN A 363 -26.67 -1.90 -15.18
C GLN A 363 -26.91 -3.03 -16.18
N ASN A 364 -25.90 -3.31 -16.98
CA ASN A 364 -25.83 -4.44 -17.88
C ASN A 364 -24.45 -5.11 -17.72
N GLU A 365 -24.41 -6.20 -16.94
CA GLU A 365 -23.17 -6.89 -16.58
C GLU A 365 -22.13 -5.92 -15.97
N ASP A 366 -21.01 -5.71 -16.63
CA ASP A 366 -19.90 -4.85 -16.22
C ASP A 366 -20.04 -3.39 -16.69
N ILE A 367 -21.12 -3.04 -17.40
CA ILE A 367 -21.37 -1.68 -17.90
C ILE A 367 -22.55 -1.07 -17.16
N VAL A 368 -22.38 0.18 -16.69
CA VAL A 368 -23.50 1.01 -16.24
C VAL A 368 -23.65 2.22 -17.14
N THR A 369 -24.82 2.36 -17.76
CA THR A 369 -25.17 3.48 -18.64
C THR A 369 -25.95 4.53 -17.86
N PHE A 370 -25.43 5.76 -17.83
CA PHE A 370 -26.13 6.93 -17.30
C PHE A 370 -26.82 7.67 -18.43
N THR A 371 -28.11 7.96 -18.28
CA THR A 371 -28.92 8.68 -19.27
C THR A 371 -29.67 9.83 -18.60
N ALA A 372 -29.59 11.02 -19.18
CA ALA A 372 -30.40 12.16 -18.77
C ALA A 372 -31.86 11.98 -19.23
N LEU A 373 -32.79 11.97 -18.28
CA LEU A 373 -34.24 11.89 -18.48
C LEU A 373 -34.90 13.24 -18.74
N SER A 374 -34.17 14.34 -18.54
CA SER A 374 -34.64 15.69 -18.87
C SER A 374 -33.49 16.58 -19.30
N ALA A 375 -33.80 17.61 -20.09
CA ALA A 375 -32.84 18.67 -20.37
C ALA A 375 -32.58 19.51 -19.11
N ASN A 376 -31.34 19.93 -18.88
CA ASN A 376 -31.01 20.83 -17.78
C ASN A 376 -31.23 22.28 -18.21
N THR A 377 -32.44 22.79 -18.01
CA THR A 377 -32.80 24.17 -18.39
C THR A 377 -32.41 25.22 -17.34
N SER A 378 -31.67 24.83 -16.30
CA SER A 378 -31.22 25.77 -15.27
C SER A 378 -30.00 26.57 -15.74
N ASP A 379 -29.61 27.60 -14.98
CA ASP A 379 -28.45 28.44 -15.23
C ASP A 379 -27.13 27.83 -14.70
N LYS A 380 -27.19 26.61 -14.13
CA LYS A 380 -26.07 25.90 -13.51
C LYS A 380 -25.98 24.46 -13.98
N GLU A 381 -24.78 23.87 -13.86
CA GLU A 381 -24.66 22.42 -13.95
C GLU A 381 -25.41 21.76 -12.78
N ARG A 382 -25.88 20.53 -12.99
CA ARG A 382 -26.41 19.67 -11.93
C ARG A 382 -25.60 18.39 -11.84
N SER A 383 -25.52 17.79 -10.66
CA SER A 383 -24.70 16.60 -10.43
C SER A 383 -25.32 15.63 -9.44
N VAL A 384 -24.91 14.37 -9.53
CA VAL A 384 -25.19 13.30 -8.57
C VAL A 384 -23.91 12.52 -8.28
N THR A 385 -23.85 11.90 -7.11
CA THR A 385 -22.81 10.92 -6.76
C THR A 385 -23.41 9.53 -6.90
N VAL A 386 -22.68 8.63 -7.57
CA VAL A 386 -23.06 7.23 -7.73
C VAL A 386 -22.05 6.37 -6.99
N THR A 387 -22.51 5.70 -5.94
CA THR A 387 -21.67 4.84 -5.09
C THR A 387 -21.87 3.40 -5.51
N PHE A 388 -20.81 2.79 -6.02
CA PHE A 388 -20.75 1.38 -6.37
C PHE A 388 -20.22 0.58 -5.19
N THR A 389 -20.81 -0.58 -4.92
CA THR A 389 -20.43 -1.45 -3.80
C THR A 389 -20.36 -2.91 -4.25
N THR A 390 -19.36 -3.65 -3.78
CA THR A 390 -19.21 -5.08 -3.99
C THR A 390 -18.65 -5.76 -2.74
N GLY A 391 -18.88 -7.06 -2.56
CA GLY A 391 -18.53 -7.80 -1.35
C GLY A 391 -19.59 -7.74 -0.24
N SER A 392 -19.28 -8.35 0.90
CA SER A 392 -20.18 -8.46 2.06
C SER A 392 -19.51 -7.98 3.35
N GLU A 393 -20.31 -7.36 4.22
CA GLU A 393 -19.90 -6.93 5.57
C GLU A 393 -18.52 -6.23 5.60
N ASP A 394 -17.57 -6.78 6.33
CA ASP A 394 -16.23 -6.22 6.52
C ASP A 394 -15.32 -6.36 5.28
N ASN A 395 -15.73 -7.14 4.27
CA ASN A 395 -15.02 -7.35 3.01
C ASN A 395 -15.57 -6.51 1.85
N GLN A 396 -16.24 -5.39 2.14
CA GLN A 396 -16.79 -4.52 1.09
C GLN A 396 -15.74 -3.61 0.45
N ALA A 397 -15.87 -3.42 -0.86
CA ALA A 397 -15.17 -2.37 -1.60
C ALA A 397 -16.17 -1.39 -2.20
N THR A 398 -15.88 -0.09 -2.07
CA THR A 398 -16.73 1.00 -2.56
C THR A 398 -15.97 1.95 -3.48
N VAL A 399 -16.64 2.45 -4.51
CA VAL A 399 -16.11 3.45 -5.44
C VAL A 399 -17.20 4.47 -5.76
N GLU A 400 -16.86 5.76 -5.65
CA GLU A 400 -17.75 6.86 -6.02
C GLU A 400 -17.44 7.36 -7.44
N VAL A 401 -18.51 7.59 -8.21
CA VAL A 401 -18.46 8.24 -9.52
C VAL A 401 -19.32 9.50 -9.48
N ILE A 402 -18.76 10.62 -9.95
CA ILE A 402 -19.51 11.88 -10.06
C ILE A 402 -20.09 11.95 -11.48
N VAL A 403 -21.41 12.09 -11.57
CA VAL A 403 -22.09 12.31 -12.86
C VAL A 403 -22.66 13.73 -12.88
N THR A 404 -22.26 14.51 -13.89
CA THR A 404 -22.71 15.89 -14.11
C THR A 404 -23.57 15.98 -15.37
N GLN A 405 -24.44 16.97 -15.42
CA GLN A 405 -25.11 17.40 -16.65
C GLN A 405 -24.94 18.90 -16.84
N GLU A 406 -24.43 19.28 -18.00
CA GLU A 406 -24.21 20.67 -18.40
C GLU A 406 -25.51 21.48 -18.37
N LYS A 407 -25.42 22.80 -18.15
CA LYS A 407 -26.56 23.73 -18.31
C LYS A 407 -26.94 23.90 -19.78
N MET A 408 -28.22 24.16 -20.07
CA MET A 408 -28.64 24.51 -21.42
C MET A 408 -27.97 25.83 -21.87
N PRO A 409 -27.43 25.88 -23.09
CA PRO A 409 -26.84 27.11 -23.61
C PRO A 409 -27.92 28.17 -23.84
N VAL A 410 -27.71 29.38 -23.31
CA VAL A 410 -28.57 30.55 -23.59
C VAL A 410 -28.22 31.09 -24.98
N ALA A 411 -29.23 31.23 -25.85
CA ALA A 411 -29.04 31.81 -27.18
C ALA A 411 -28.36 33.19 -27.08
N SER A 412 -27.23 33.36 -27.77
CA SER A 412 -26.42 34.57 -27.67
C SER A 412 -26.83 35.65 -28.67
N ALA A 413 -26.80 36.91 -28.24
CA ALA A 413 -26.92 38.11 -29.07
C ALA A 413 -25.66 38.41 -29.89
N PHE A 414 -24.56 37.70 -29.65
CA PHE A 414 -23.29 37.82 -30.37
C PHE A 414 -22.95 36.54 -31.11
N THR A 415 -22.19 36.68 -32.20
CA THR A 415 -21.63 35.53 -32.93
C THR A 415 -20.13 35.43 -32.69
N ILE A 416 -19.61 34.22 -32.47
CA ILE A 416 -18.16 34.00 -32.38
C ILE A 416 -17.51 34.44 -33.70
N GLY A 417 -16.45 35.25 -33.62
CA GLY A 417 -15.79 35.89 -34.76
C GLY A 417 -16.40 37.24 -35.20
N GLU A 418 -17.52 37.67 -34.60
CA GLU A 418 -18.07 39.01 -34.81
C GLU A 418 -17.08 40.08 -34.32
N TYR A 419 -16.96 41.19 -35.06
CA TYR A 419 -16.27 42.37 -34.55
C TYR A 419 -17.23 43.27 -33.82
N VAL A 420 -16.86 43.63 -32.59
CA VAL A 420 -17.65 44.47 -31.71
C VAL A 420 -16.85 45.70 -31.36
N ASP A 421 -17.43 46.85 -31.66
CA ASP A 421 -16.91 48.17 -31.34
C ASP A 421 -17.90 49.00 -30.52
N MET A 422 -18.96 48.36 -30.00
CA MET A 422 -19.99 48.97 -29.17
C MET A 422 -20.17 48.16 -27.88
N ASP A 423 -20.26 48.84 -26.75
CA ASP A 423 -20.53 48.26 -25.43
C ASP A 423 -21.61 49.09 -24.73
N LYS A 424 -22.80 48.50 -24.50
CA LYS A 424 -23.98 49.20 -23.94
C LYS A 424 -24.33 50.51 -24.68
N GLY A 425 -24.17 50.52 -26.00
CA GLY A 425 -24.43 51.70 -26.84
C GLY A 425 -23.30 52.74 -26.88
N VAL A 426 -22.15 52.46 -26.25
CA VAL A 426 -20.96 53.33 -26.26
C VAL A 426 -19.91 52.79 -27.22
N GLN A 427 -19.39 53.65 -28.10
CA GLN A 427 -18.32 53.30 -29.04
C GLN A 427 -16.99 53.02 -28.29
N LEU A 428 -16.38 51.88 -28.59
CA LEU A 428 -15.05 51.48 -28.15
C LEU A 428 -13.99 52.12 -29.06
N ALA A 429 -12.86 52.52 -28.47
CA ALA A 429 -11.77 53.15 -29.21
C ALA A 429 -11.12 52.21 -30.25
N GLU A 430 -11.02 50.92 -29.95
CA GLU A 430 -10.35 49.93 -30.82
C GLU A 430 -11.25 48.73 -31.19
N GLY A 431 -12.28 48.44 -30.40
CA GLY A 431 -13.12 47.25 -30.55
C GLY A 431 -12.35 45.92 -30.39
N GLY A 432 -12.98 44.80 -30.75
CA GLY A 432 -12.35 43.48 -30.67
C GLY A 432 -13.16 42.37 -31.33
N ILE A 433 -12.60 41.16 -31.37
CA ILE A 433 -13.24 39.97 -31.96
C ILE A 433 -13.84 39.10 -30.86
N VAL A 434 -15.12 38.76 -30.99
CA VAL A 434 -15.84 37.90 -30.04
C VAL A 434 -15.27 36.49 -30.08
N PHE A 435 -14.78 35.98 -28.95
CA PHE A 435 -14.32 34.58 -28.82
C PHE A 435 -15.14 33.75 -27.84
N TRP A 436 -16.00 34.40 -27.06
CA TRP A 436 -16.93 33.77 -26.15
C TRP A 436 -18.19 34.64 -26.07
N ALA A 437 -19.37 34.01 -26.02
CA ALA A 437 -20.63 34.74 -25.86
C ALA A 437 -21.73 33.88 -25.22
N GLU A 438 -22.53 34.49 -24.36
CA GLU A 438 -23.68 33.87 -23.70
C GLU A 438 -24.76 34.93 -23.46
N GLY A 439 -26.00 34.68 -23.89
CA GLY A 439 -27.09 35.66 -23.75
C GLY A 439 -26.72 37.02 -24.35
N ASN A 440 -26.84 38.09 -23.56
CA ASN A 440 -26.49 39.46 -23.97
C ASN A 440 -25.06 39.88 -23.62
N GLU A 441 -24.19 38.94 -23.23
CA GLU A 441 -22.80 39.21 -22.89
C GLU A 441 -21.83 38.50 -23.83
N ALA A 442 -20.67 39.10 -24.05
CA ALA A 442 -19.58 38.51 -24.79
C ALA A 442 -18.22 38.93 -24.22
N LYS A 443 -17.19 38.13 -24.52
CA LYS A 443 -15.79 38.51 -24.34
C LYS A 443 -15.16 38.72 -25.71
N ILE A 444 -14.51 39.86 -25.86
CA ILE A 444 -13.82 40.25 -27.08
C ILE A 444 -12.32 40.27 -26.84
N LEU A 445 -11.56 39.81 -27.84
CA LEU A 445 -10.11 39.83 -27.86
C LEU A 445 -9.63 41.08 -28.60
N ALA A 446 -8.63 41.76 -28.04
CA ALA A 446 -8.06 42.98 -28.61
C ALA A 446 -7.54 42.75 -30.04
N LEU A 447 -7.74 43.72 -30.93
CA LEU A 447 -7.26 43.62 -32.31
C LEU A 447 -5.73 43.54 -32.40
N LYS A 448 -5.01 44.20 -31.49
CA LYS A 448 -3.55 44.19 -31.44
C LYS A 448 -3.04 43.41 -30.25
N ARG A 449 -1.88 42.79 -30.43
CA ARG A 449 -1.07 42.30 -29.30
C ARG A 449 -0.14 43.41 -28.83
N ILE A 450 0.37 43.31 -27.62
CA ILE A 450 1.41 44.23 -27.15
C ILE A 450 2.66 44.02 -28.01
N GLU A 451 3.10 45.09 -28.68
CA GLU A 451 4.11 45.07 -29.75
C GLU A 451 5.42 44.42 -29.32
N GLN A 452 5.87 44.72 -28.10
CA GLN A 452 7.08 44.14 -27.51
C GLN A 452 6.68 43.07 -26.49
N PRO A 453 7.24 41.83 -26.58
CA PRO A 453 7.06 40.83 -25.54
C PRO A 453 7.50 41.37 -24.17
N LEU A 454 6.74 41.07 -23.12
CA LEU A 454 7.01 41.54 -21.76
C LEU A 454 7.12 40.35 -20.80
N SER A 455 7.95 40.50 -19.77
CA SER A 455 7.94 39.61 -18.60
C SER A 455 6.66 39.84 -17.78
N TRP A 456 6.26 38.84 -16.99
CA TRP A 456 5.09 38.94 -16.10
C TRP A 456 5.32 39.96 -14.98
N VAL A 457 6.52 39.97 -14.39
CA VAL A 457 7.04 41.09 -13.59
C VAL A 457 8.32 41.64 -14.21
N SER A 458 8.56 42.94 -14.07
CA SER A 458 9.75 43.63 -14.59
C SER A 458 10.92 43.68 -13.62
N ASP A 459 10.72 43.32 -12.35
CA ASP A 459 11.73 43.44 -11.29
C ASP A 459 12.05 42.06 -10.68
N GLU A 460 13.34 41.75 -10.56
CA GLU A 460 13.80 40.47 -10.05
C GLU A 460 13.46 40.26 -8.56
N SER A 461 13.38 41.35 -7.78
CA SER A 461 13.15 41.31 -6.34
C SER A 461 11.77 40.75 -5.96
N VAL A 462 10.79 40.85 -6.85
CA VAL A 462 9.41 40.38 -6.65
C VAL A 462 9.09 39.10 -7.42
N LYS A 463 10.08 38.47 -8.07
CA LYS A 463 9.86 37.33 -8.97
C LYS A 463 9.17 36.14 -8.33
N SER A 464 9.36 35.93 -7.03
CA SER A 464 8.79 34.82 -6.24
C SER A 464 7.70 35.28 -5.26
N THR A 465 7.24 36.52 -5.38
CA THR A 465 6.15 37.04 -4.56
C THR A 465 4.81 36.70 -5.22
N ALA A 466 3.92 36.05 -4.47
CA ALA A 466 2.58 35.73 -4.95
C ALA A 466 1.71 36.99 -5.00
N VAL A 467 0.95 37.15 -6.08
CA VAL A 467 -0.08 38.20 -6.21
C VAL A 467 -1.45 37.68 -5.71
N GLY A 468 -1.69 36.37 -5.81
CA GLY A 468 -2.95 35.72 -5.46
C GLY A 468 -3.90 35.51 -6.66
N CYS A 469 -3.41 35.66 -7.89
CA CYS A 469 -4.17 35.51 -9.14
C CYS A 469 -4.47 34.05 -9.44
N THR A 470 -5.36 33.43 -8.66
CA THR A 470 -5.67 32.00 -8.73
C THR A 470 -6.94 31.69 -9.52
N ASP A 471 -7.70 32.72 -9.92
CA ASP A 471 -8.88 32.51 -10.74
C ASP A 471 -8.46 32.05 -12.15
N ARG A 472 -8.94 30.88 -12.54
CA ARG A 472 -8.62 30.31 -13.85
C ARG A 472 -9.57 30.79 -14.95
N ASN A 473 -10.75 31.28 -14.59
CA ASN A 473 -11.85 31.60 -15.50
C ASN A 473 -12.08 33.10 -15.68
N ASP A 474 -11.66 33.92 -14.72
CA ASP A 474 -11.90 35.37 -14.74
C ASP A 474 -10.61 36.20 -14.64
N GLY A 475 -10.09 36.59 -15.80
CA GLY A 475 -8.92 37.44 -15.90
C GLY A 475 -9.15 38.86 -15.40
N ALA A 476 -10.39 39.34 -15.34
CA ALA A 476 -10.71 40.65 -14.80
C ALA A 476 -10.45 40.69 -13.29
N VAL A 477 -10.88 39.65 -12.57
CA VAL A 477 -10.62 39.47 -11.13
C VAL A 477 -9.11 39.41 -10.88
N ASN A 478 -8.37 38.62 -11.66
CA ASN A 478 -6.91 38.56 -11.52
C ASN A 478 -6.25 39.92 -11.81
N THR A 479 -6.70 40.64 -12.84
CA THR A 479 -6.12 41.95 -13.21
C THR A 479 -6.38 43.00 -12.12
N GLU A 480 -7.53 42.95 -11.46
CA GLU A 480 -7.81 43.77 -10.27
C GLU A 480 -6.84 43.42 -9.12
N MET A 481 -6.62 42.14 -8.85
CA MET A 481 -5.64 41.68 -7.86
C MET A 481 -4.21 42.15 -8.19
N MET A 482 -3.80 42.09 -9.46
CA MET A 482 -2.52 42.61 -9.94
C MET A 482 -2.39 44.13 -9.72
N THR A 483 -3.50 44.87 -9.83
CA THR A 483 -3.52 46.33 -9.63
C THR A 483 -3.45 46.71 -8.15
N LEU A 484 -4.01 45.89 -7.26
CA LEU A 484 -4.05 46.12 -5.82
C LEU A 484 -2.80 45.63 -5.07
N CYS A 485 -1.93 44.84 -5.70
CA CYS A 485 -0.76 44.30 -5.02
C CYS A 485 0.30 45.38 -4.73
N GLY A 486 1.09 45.18 -3.68
CA GLY A 486 2.08 46.16 -3.20
C GLY A 486 3.27 46.46 -4.14
N PHE A 487 3.26 45.90 -5.34
CA PHE A 487 4.28 46.09 -6.39
C PHE A 487 3.64 46.15 -7.79
N ALA A 488 2.40 46.63 -7.90
CA ALA A 488 1.68 46.77 -9.17
C ALA A 488 2.48 47.56 -10.22
N ASP A 489 3.29 48.53 -9.79
CA ASP A 489 4.21 49.29 -10.65
C ASP A 489 5.29 48.43 -11.35
N LYS A 490 5.50 47.19 -10.88
CA LYS A 490 6.42 46.20 -11.47
C LYS A 490 5.73 45.20 -12.39
N ILE A 491 4.44 45.36 -12.67
CA ILE A 491 3.67 44.50 -13.56
C ILE A 491 3.39 45.28 -14.85
N PRO A 492 4.25 45.15 -15.89
CA PRO A 492 4.28 46.11 -17.01
C PRO A 492 3.03 46.08 -17.89
N VAL A 493 2.32 44.95 -17.96
CA VAL A 493 1.09 44.80 -18.75
C VAL A 493 -0.06 45.69 -18.24
N LEU A 494 -0.05 46.08 -16.95
CA LEU A 494 -1.10 46.95 -16.38
C LEU A 494 -1.17 48.32 -17.04
N ASN A 495 -0.08 48.80 -17.65
CA ASN A 495 -0.09 50.07 -18.41
C ASN A 495 -1.01 50.03 -19.63
N TYR A 496 -1.43 48.84 -20.07
CA TYR A 496 -2.32 48.64 -21.21
C TYR A 496 -3.74 48.25 -20.78
N CYS A 497 -3.97 47.99 -19.48
CA CYS A 497 -5.25 47.57 -18.94
C CYS A 497 -6.10 48.80 -18.56
N HIS A 498 -6.65 49.47 -19.57
CA HIS A 498 -7.51 50.64 -19.40
C HIS A 498 -8.88 50.45 -20.07
N ASP A 499 -9.83 51.29 -19.69
CA ASP A 499 -11.19 51.33 -20.22
C ASP A 499 -12.00 50.03 -20.06
N GLY A 500 -11.55 49.06 -19.25
CA GLY A 500 -12.20 47.75 -19.09
C GLY A 500 -11.51 46.60 -19.85
N TRP A 501 -10.39 46.87 -20.52
CA TRP A 501 -9.47 45.84 -20.98
C TRP A 501 -8.68 45.26 -19.81
N TYR A 502 -8.58 43.93 -19.77
CA TYR A 502 -7.88 43.19 -18.74
C TYR A 502 -7.05 42.06 -19.35
N VAL A 503 -6.18 41.49 -18.51
CA VAL A 503 -5.34 40.36 -18.88
C VAL A 503 -6.13 39.06 -18.72
N PRO A 504 -6.31 38.25 -19.77
CA PRO A 504 -7.13 37.05 -19.70
C PRO A 504 -6.54 36.00 -18.76
N ALA A 505 -7.42 35.30 -18.06
CA ALA A 505 -7.06 34.09 -17.31
C ALA A 505 -6.78 32.92 -18.27
N ILE A 506 -6.24 31.83 -17.73
CA ILE A 506 -5.86 30.68 -18.55
C ILE A 506 -7.04 30.05 -19.32
N GLU A 507 -8.19 29.87 -18.68
CA GLU A 507 -9.35 29.27 -19.36
C GLU A 507 -9.96 30.23 -20.39
N GLU A 508 -9.86 31.55 -20.18
CA GLU A 508 -10.26 32.51 -21.20
C GLU A 508 -9.36 32.45 -22.44
N MET A 509 -8.06 32.24 -22.25
CA MET A 509 -7.15 32.01 -23.37
C MET A 509 -7.37 30.62 -24.00
N ASN A 510 -7.87 29.63 -23.26
CA ASN A 510 -8.33 28.35 -23.82
C ASN A 510 -9.55 28.55 -24.72
N ASP A 511 -10.52 29.36 -24.30
CA ASP A 511 -11.67 29.72 -25.14
C ASP A 511 -11.23 30.46 -26.41
N VAL A 512 -10.28 31.40 -26.29
CA VAL A 512 -9.66 32.08 -27.45
C VAL A 512 -9.06 31.07 -28.43
N PHE A 513 -8.36 30.06 -27.92
CA PHE A 513 -7.80 29.00 -28.77
C PHE A 513 -8.87 28.16 -29.44
N ILE A 514 -9.92 27.75 -28.72
CA ILE A 514 -11.02 26.95 -29.28
C ILE A 514 -11.69 27.72 -30.43
N ALA A 515 -11.95 29.02 -30.23
CA ALA A 515 -12.50 29.88 -31.26
C ALA A 515 -11.54 30.03 -32.46
N TYR A 516 -10.26 30.25 -32.21
CA TYR A 516 -9.21 30.33 -33.22
C TYR A 516 -9.06 29.03 -34.05
N ASN A 517 -9.16 27.87 -33.39
CA ASN A 517 -8.93 26.57 -33.98
C ASN A 517 -10.18 25.97 -34.65
N GLY A 518 -11.35 26.61 -34.48
CA GLY A 518 -12.63 26.08 -34.97
C GLY A 518 -13.18 24.91 -34.14
N GLY A 519 -12.72 24.77 -32.90
CA GLY A 519 -13.04 23.67 -31.99
C GLY A 519 -11.86 23.26 -31.11
N PRO A 520 -12.05 22.31 -30.17
CA PRO A 520 -10.97 21.74 -29.38
C PRO A 520 -9.85 21.16 -30.26
N ALA A 521 -8.61 21.13 -29.75
CA ALA A 521 -7.49 20.56 -30.49
C ALA A 521 -7.72 19.07 -30.77
N SER A 522 -7.60 18.66 -32.03
CA SER A 522 -7.69 17.24 -32.42
C SER A 522 -6.59 16.38 -31.78
N ALA A 523 -5.40 16.96 -31.62
CA ALA A 523 -4.29 16.38 -30.87
C ALA A 523 -3.41 17.49 -30.24
N PRO A 524 -3.26 17.53 -28.91
CA PRO A 524 -2.37 18.48 -28.23
C PRO A 524 -0.89 18.28 -28.64
N GLY A 525 -0.12 19.37 -28.65
CA GLY A 525 1.32 19.35 -28.88
C GLY A 525 1.75 19.26 -30.34
N LEU A 526 0.81 19.21 -31.30
CA LEU A 526 1.15 19.23 -32.72
C LEU A 526 1.56 20.62 -33.20
N LYS A 527 2.58 20.67 -34.06
CA LYS A 527 3.02 21.90 -34.72
C LYS A 527 2.03 22.35 -35.80
N PRO A 528 2.01 23.65 -36.20
CA PRO A 528 1.04 24.17 -37.17
C PRO A 528 0.97 23.44 -38.52
N ASP A 529 2.05 22.81 -38.96
CA ASP A 529 2.12 22.04 -40.20
C ASP A 529 1.46 20.65 -40.09
N ALA A 530 1.37 20.11 -38.88
CA ALA A 530 0.88 18.77 -38.57
C ALA A 530 -0.61 18.70 -38.14
N ILE A 531 -1.29 19.84 -38.01
CA ILE A 531 -2.73 19.89 -37.69
C ILE A 531 -3.60 19.59 -38.94
N THR A 532 -4.89 19.34 -38.73
CA THR A 532 -5.84 19.02 -39.81
C THR A 532 -6.09 20.20 -40.75
N ASP A 533 -6.51 19.93 -41.99
CA ASP A 533 -6.84 21.00 -42.96
C ASP A 533 -8.06 21.83 -42.52
N THR A 534 -8.96 21.25 -41.72
CA THR A 534 -10.08 21.97 -41.09
C THR A 534 -9.57 22.99 -40.07
N GLU A 535 -8.66 22.57 -39.17
CA GLU A 535 -8.04 23.48 -38.20
C GLU A 535 -7.21 24.57 -38.88
N LYS A 536 -6.44 24.24 -39.94
CA LYS A 536 -5.70 25.24 -40.74
C LYS A 536 -6.65 26.29 -41.32
N SER A 537 -7.73 25.86 -41.96
CA SER A 537 -8.73 26.74 -42.57
C SER A 537 -9.42 27.63 -41.54
N ALA A 538 -9.75 27.09 -40.36
CA ALA A 538 -10.35 27.86 -39.26
C ALA A 538 -9.39 28.93 -38.72
N ARG A 539 -8.13 28.57 -38.49
CA ARG A 539 -7.09 29.51 -38.02
C ARG A 539 -6.84 30.63 -39.02
N GLU A 540 -6.75 30.31 -40.31
CA GLU A 540 -6.61 31.30 -41.39
C GLU A 540 -7.82 32.24 -41.46
N ALA A 541 -9.03 31.71 -41.35
CA ALA A 541 -10.25 32.52 -41.32
C ALA A 541 -10.29 33.46 -40.09
N TRP A 542 -9.86 32.98 -38.92
CA TRP A 542 -9.79 33.78 -37.71
C TRP A 542 -8.72 34.87 -37.79
N ASP A 543 -7.53 34.55 -38.28
CA ASP A 543 -6.44 35.53 -38.50
C ASP A 543 -6.85 36.62 -39.50
N LYS A 544 -7.70 36.28 -40.47
CA LYS A 544 -8.31 37.24 -41.39
C LYS A 544 -9.22 38.25 -40.68
N LEU A 545 -9.95 37.84 -39.63
CA LEU A 545 -10.81 38.74 -38.84
C LEU A 545 -10.03 39.91 -38.21
N PHE A 546 -8.77 39.66 -37.81
CA PHE A 546 -7.88 40.68 -37.28
C PHE A 546 -7.25 41.53 -38.36
N THR A 547 -6.66 40.89 -39.38
CA THR A 547 -5.89 41.60 -40.41
C THR A 547 -6.78 42.53 -41.26
N ASP A 548 -8.03 42.15 -41.53
CA ASP A 548 -9.01 43.00 -42.23
C ASP A 548 -9.34 44.29 -41.45
N ARG A 549 -8.99 44.36 -40.17
CA ARG A 549 -9.22 45.52 -39.28
C ARG A 549 -7.92 46.13 -38.74
N GLY A 550 -6.78 45.84 -39.38
CA GLY A 550 -5.47 46.38 -38.97
C GLY A 550 -4.96 45.83 -37.63
N GLY A 551 -5.43 44.66 -37.23
CA GLY A 551 -4.96 43.91 -36.07
C GLY A 551 -3.84 42.92 -36.39
N ASP A 552 -3.32 42.28 -35.34
CA ASP A 552 -2.26 41.27 -35.43
C ASP A 552 -2.83 39.85 -35.46
N VAL A 553 -2.25 38.98 -36.28
CA VAL A 553 -2.56 37.54 -36.29
C VAL A 553 -2.23 36.87 -34.95
N MET A 554 -2.90 35.75 -34.65
CA MET A 554 -2.70 34.98 -33.42
C MET A 554 -1.37 34.22 -33.42
N ASN A 555 -0.88 33.81 -34.59
CA ASN A 555 0.41 33.14 -34.72
C ASN A 555 1.12 33.58 -36.01
N SER A 556 2.16 34.39 -35.86
CA SER A 556 2.83 35.09 -36.97
C SER A 556 3.81 34.24 -37.78
N ASN A 557 4.17 33.04 -37.31
CA ASN A 557 5.10 32.15 -38.01
C ASN A 557 4.71 30.67 -37.82
N LEU A 558 4.75 29.90 -38.91
CA LEU A 558 4.51 28.46 -38.90
C LEU A 558 5.66 27.66 -38.25
N THR A 559 6.83 28.28 -38.03
CA THR A 559 8.03 27.64 -37.46
C THR A 559 8.36 28.11 -36.03
N THR A 560 8.03 29.35 -35.67
CA THR A 560 8.14 29.86 -34.29
C THR A 560 6.75 30.07 -33.70
N ILE A 561 6.46 29.35 -32.62
CA ILE A 561 5.15 29.36 -31.97
C ILE A 561 5.04 30.64 -31.13
N ASP A 562 4.08 31.51 -31.48
CA ASP A 562 3.77 32.68 -30.65
C ASP A 562 3.18 32.20 -29.31
N VAL A 563 3.74 32.76 -28.24
CA VAL A 563 3.45 32.37 -26.86
C VAL A 563 2.82 33.55 -26.14
N TYR A 564 1.69 33.34 -25.47
CA TYR A 564 0.97 34.40 -24.77
C TYR A 564 0.94 34.16 -23.27
N TRP A 565 1.19 35.21 -22.49
CA TRP A 565 0.98 35.17 -21.05
C TRP A 565 -0.50 35.22 -20.68
N THR A 566 -0.82 34.67 -19.51
CA THR A 566 -2.12 34.80 -18.86
C THR A 566 -1.96 35.52 -17.52
N SER A 567 -3.07 35.99 -16.94
CA SER A 567 -3.07 36.57 -15.59
C SER A 567 -2.95 35.53 -14.48
N THR A 568 -3.31 34.28 -14.73
CA THR A 568 -3.33 33.20 -13.73
C THR A 568 -1.91 32.80 -13.28
N GLU A 569 -1.68 32.83 -11.97
CA GLU A 569 -0.47 32.30 -11.31
C GLU A 569 -0.53 30.79 -11.15
N SER A 570 0.64 30.14 -11.13
CA SER A 570 0.71 28.73 -10.77
C SER A 570 0.85 28.54 -9.26
N ALA A 571 0.75 27.31 -8.78
CA ALA A 571 1.03 26.97 -7.38
C ALA A 571 2.47 27.34 -6.95
N ASP A 572 3.41 27.38 -7.91
CA ASP A 572 4.75 27.94 -7.72
C ASP A 572 4.68 29.47 -7.86
N PRO A 573 4.92 30.25 -6.79
CA PRO A 573 4.77 31.70 -6.80
C PRO A 573 5.81 32.40 -7.67
N SER A 574 6.83 31.68 -8.16
CA SER A 574 7.78 32.21 -9.15
C SER A 574 7.29 32.11 -10.60
N LYS A 575 6.14 31.46 -10.83
CA LYS A 575 5.64 31.14 -12.17
C LYS A 575 4.21 31.58 -12.39
N ALA A 576 3.91 31.89 -13.64
CA ALA A 576 2.57 32.14 -14.14
C ALA A 576 2.28 31.23 -15.34
N PHE A 577 1.00 31.06 -15.63
CA PHE A 577 0.57 30.29 -16.77
C PHE A 577 0.76 31.05 -18.09
N PHE A 578 0.94 30.30 -19.16
CA PHE A 578 1.05 30.80 -20.51
C PHE A 578 0.53 29.77 -21.49
N ILE A 579 0.26 30.22 -22.71
CA ILE A 579 -0.38 29.42 -23.74
C ILE A 579 0.39 29.50 -25.06
N ARG A 580 0.32 28.45 -25.86
CA ARG A 580 0.96 28.34 -27.18
C ARG A 580 -0.12 28.11 -28.21
N LEU A 581 -0.43 29.11 -29.04
CA LEU A 581 -1.55 28.98 -29.98
C LEU A 581 -1.18 28.18 -31.24
N GLY A 582 0.07 28.27 -31.70
CA GLY A 582 0.56 27.49 -32.84
C GLY A 582 0.71 25.99 -32.53
N GLN A 583 1.16 25.66 -31.32
CA GLN A 583 1.36 24.30 -30.83
C GLN A 583 0.66 24.14 -29.48
N TRP A 584 -0.64 23.86 -29.54
CA TRP A 584 -1.51 23.86 -28.38
C TRP A 584 -1.04 22.88 -27.30
N GLU A 585 -0.71 23.40 -26.12
CA GLU A 585 -0.47 22.59 -24.93
C GLU A 585 -1.09 23.32 -23.74
N ALA A 586 -1.98 22.63 -23.01
CA ALA A 586 -2.64 23.20 -21.83
C ALA A 586 -1.64 23.39 -20.67
N ASP A 587 -1.99 24.31 -19.76
CA ASP A 587 -1.40 24.44 -18.42
C ASP A 587 0.13 24.63 -18.35
N LYS A 588 0.73 25.29 -19.33
CA LYS A 588 2.16 25.56 -19.28
C LYS A 588 2.49 26.69 -18.33
N THR A 589 3.52 26.50 -17.51
CA THR A 589 3.99 27.49 -16.54
C THR A 589 5.40 27.97 -16.89
N GLY A 590 5.67 29.26 -16.68
CA GLY A 590 7.01 29.82 -16.87
C GLY A 590 7.34 30.88 -15.84
N SER A 591 8.64 31.13 -15.64
CA SER A 591 9.14 32.13 -14.70
C SER A 591 8.55 33.51 -15.00
N LYS A 592 7.99 34.15 -13.96
CA LYS A 592 7.41 35.50 -14.06
C LYS A 592 8.45 36.55 -14.43
N TYR A 593 9.67 36.38 -13.95
CA TYR A 593 10.83 37.21 -14.29
C TYR A 593 11.73 36.46 -15.27
N GLN A 594 12.06 37.08 -16.41
CA GLN A 594 13.04 36.58 -17.38
C GLN A 594 13.96 37.72 -17.82
N SER A 595 15.26 37.45 -17.93
CA SER A 595 16.28 38.44 -18.31
C SER A 595 16.21 38.90 -19.77
N LYS A 596 15.44 38.20 -20.60
CA LYS A 596 15.03 38.59 -21.97
C LYS A 596 13.61 38.11 -22.22
N PRO A 597 12.77 38.90 -22.89
CA PRO A 597 11.36 38.60 -23.02
C PRO A 597 11.11 37.57 -24.13
N THR A 598 10.08 36.71 -24.01
CA THR A 598 9.71 35.75 -25.08
C THR A 598 8.20 35.51 -25.23
N ARG A 599 7.33 36.31 -24.59
CA ARG A 599 5.88 36.08 -24.66
C ARG A 599 5.09 37.37 -24.87
N TYR A 600 4.13 37.30 -25.77
CA TYR A 600 3.18 38.35 -26.07
C TYR A 600 2.10 38.44 -25.00
N TRP A 601 1.40 39.56 -25.02
CA TRP A 601 0.16 39.77 -24.27
C TRP A 601 -0.91 40.20 -25.25
N ARG A 602 -2.13 39.75 -25.01
CA ARG A 602 -3.32 40.20 -25.75
C ARG A 602 -4.45 40.33 -24.74
N LEU A 603 -5.08 41.50 -24.73
CA LEU A 603 -6.06 41.83 -23.71
C LEU A 603 -7.45 41.33 -24.11
N VAL A 604 -8.28 41.09 -23.10
CA VAL A 604 -9.67 40.72 -23.24
C VAL A 604 -10.53 41.80 -22.59
N ARG A 605 -11.75 41.97 -23.11
CA ARG A 605 -12.76 42.86 -22.53
C ARG A 605 -14.12 42.15 -22.53
N LYS A 606 -14.89 42.34 -21.45
CA LYS A 606 -16.31 41.96 -21.38
C LYS A 606 -17.15 43.07 -22.01
N VAL A 607 -18.10 42.71 -22.87
CA VAL A 607 -19.03 43.62 -23.55
C VAL A 607 -20.45 43.10 -23.47
N SER A 608 -21.42 44.00 -23.63
CA SER A 608 -22.84 43.63 -23.64
C SER A 608 -23.65 44.45 -24.65
N LYS A 609 -24.70 43.83 -25.20
CA LYS A 609 -25.64 44.44 -26.15
C LYS A 609 -26.88 45.00 -25.44
#